data_AF-A0A9R1CWZ5-F1
#
_entry.id   AF-A0A9R1CWZ5-F1
#
_cell.length_a   1.000
_cell.length_b   1.000
_cell.length_c   1.000
_cell.angle_alpha   90.00
_cell.angle_beta   90.00
_cell.angle_gamma   90.00
#
_symmetry.space_group_name_H-M   'P 1'
#
loop_
_entity.id
_entity.type
_entity.pdbx_description
1 polymer ?
#
loop_
_entity_poly.entity_id
_entity_poly.type
_entity_poly.pdbx_seq_one_letter_code
_entity_poly.pdbx_strand_id
1 'polypeptide(L)'
;MGNHIHLLIQENDEPIGDSMKRIASSYVYYYNHKYDRIGHLFQERFKSQPVESWDYFLTLLRYIHQNPMKPHLVADLKDYPWSSWREYLGISQPPFTSIQTVLRRIDISELTALIEKPMDEEEEDGLLDAYVQPKAMSYNNEQVWDMIEYYCGANTPSQFQALSRPQQKHVLYCVHEEGVGPRTLSRLTGVPYSIVQRATSAANERLLQSSVIVSEPTPEDDLFLTCCDEGTFDKYPEY
;
A
#
# COMPACT_ATOMS: atom_id res chain seq x y z
N MET A 1 -6.06 9.50 5.97
CA MET A 1 -6.14 10.19 7.28
C MET A 1 -7.12 9.47 8.21
N GLY A 2 -6.87 9.51 9.54
CA GLY A 2 -7.59 8.77 10.59
C GLY A 2 -6.84 7.52 11.09
N ASN A 3 -6.30 6.75 10.15
CA ASN A 3 -5.51 5.53 10.40
C ASN A 3 -4.28 5.36 9.47
N HIS A 4 -4.01 6.33 8.59
CA HIS A 4 -2.89 6.32 7.65
C HIS A 4 -2.48 7.75 7.25
N ILE A 5 -1.27 7.90 6.69
CA ILE A 5 -0.68 9.15 6.19
C ILE A 5 -0.31 9.01 4.71
N HIS A 6 -0.30 10.13 3.98
CA HIS A 6 0.20 10.23 2.61
C HIS A 6 1.34 11.26 2.58
N LEU A 7 2.47 10.89 1.95
CA LEU A 7 3.67 11.73 1.90
C LEU A 7 4.15 11.86 0.45
N LEU A 8 4.53 13.08 0.06
CA LEU A 8 5.22 13.35 -1.20
C LEU A 8 6.68 13.68 -0.87
N ILE A 9 7.58 12.76 -1.19
CA ILE A 9 8.99 12.83 -0.80
C ILE A 9 9.86 12.81 -2.06
N GLN A 10 10.81 13.74 -2.12
CA GLN A 10 11.89 13.69 -3.09
C GLN A 10 13.07 12.91 -2.50
N GLU A 11 13.41 11.79 -3.14
CA GLU A 11 14.61 11.02 -2.82
C GLU A 11 15.87 11.81 -3.20
N ASN A 12 16.90 11.78 -2.34
CA ASN A 12 18.20 12.40 -2.58
C ASN A 12 19.29 11.31 -2.46
N ASP A 13 20.21 11.44 -1.50
CA ASP A 13 21.34 10.51 -1.33
C ASP A 13 20.98 9.22 -0.58
N GLU A 14 19.85 9.20 0.15
CA GLU A 14 19.37 8.06 0.93
C GLU A 14 18.13 7.45 0.26
N PRO A 15 18.07 6.12 0.08
CA PRO A 15 16.90 5.46 -0.48
C PRO A 15 15.62 5.74 0.31
N ILE A 16 14.48 5.87 -0.36
CA ILE A 16 13.18 6.14 0.30
C ILE A 16 12.84 5.08 1.35
N GLY A 17 13.22 3.82 1.13
CA GLY A 17 13.00 2.72 2.07
C GLY A 17 13.69 2.93 3.42
N ASP A 18 14.92 3.45 3.41
CA ASP A 18 15.70 3.72 4.61
C ASP A 18 15.14 4.95 5.36
N SER A 19 14.79 6.00 4.62
CA SER A 19 14.09 7.17 5.16
C SER A 19 12.78 6.78 5.86
N MET A 20 11.94 5.96 5.20
CA MET A 20 10.67 5.51 5.76
C MET A 20 10.86 4.59 6.96
N LYS A 21 11.88 3.72 6.95
CA LYS A 21 12.23 2.88 8.11
C LYS A 21 12.55 3.73 9.34
N ARG A 22 13.32 4.80 9.18
CA ARG A 22 13.68 5.72 10.27
C ARG A 22 12.47 6.48 10.80
N ILE A 23 11.65 7.04 9.90
CA ILE A 23 10.41 7.74 10.26
C ILE A 23 9.48 6.81 11.04
N ALA A 24 9.20 5.62 10.50
CA ALA A 24 8.29 4.67 11.12
C ALA A 24 8.80 4.18 12.48
N SER A 25 10.08 3.79 12.57
CA SER A 25 10.67 3.27 13.82
C SER A 25 10.68 4.33 14.92
N SER A 26 11.06 5.56 14.58
CA SER A 26 11.08 6.69 15.53
C SER A 26 9.67 7.00 16.04
N TYR A 27 8.67 6.96 15.15
CA TYR A 27 7.27 7.19 15.53
C TYR A 27 6.70 6.07 16.39
N VAL A 28 6.98 4.79 16.06
CA VAL A 28 6.57 3.64 16.88
C VAL A 28 7.15 3.76 18.29
N TYR A 29 8.44 4.08 18.40
CA TYR A 29 9.08 4.28 19.70
C TYR A 29 8.42 5.40 20.51
N TYR A 30 8.27 6.58 19.91
CA TYR A 30 7.60 7.73 20.53
C TYR A 30 6.19 7.37 21.00
N TYR A 31 5.40 6.75 20.13
CA TYR A 31 4.00 6.45 20.40
C TYR A 31 3.86 5.40 21.51
N ASN A 32 4.66 4.33 21.45
CA ASN A 32 4.68 3.29 22.47
C ASN A 32 5.10 3.85 23.83
N HIS A 33 6.13 4.69 23.88
CA HIS A 33 6.55 5.33 25.11
C HIS A 33 5.49 6.30 25.66
N LYS A 34 4.93 7.16 24.82
CA LYS A 34 3.93 8.17 25.22
C LYS A 34 2.64 7.56 25.77
N TYR A 35 2.22 6.41 25.24
CA TYR A 35 0.95 5.78 25.57
C TYR A 35 1.10 4.48 26.37
N ASP A 36 2.30 4.19 26.88
CA ASP A 36 2.63 2.97 27.64
C ASP A 36 2.17 1.68 26.92
N ARG A 37 2.53 1.58 25.64
CA ARG A 37 2.20 0.43 24.78
C ARG A 37 3.44 -0.35 24.40
N ILE A 38 3.24 -1.63 24.08
CA ILE A 38 4.27 -2.54 23.60
C ILE A 38 3.79 -3.16 22.27
N GLY A 39 4.72 -3.39 21.34
CA GLY A 39 4.46 -4.09 20.09
C GLY A 39 4.31 -3.19 18.86
N HIS A 40 3.78 -3.76 17.78
CA HIS A 40 3.67 -3.11 16.48
C HIS A 40 2.59 -2.02 16.44
N LEU A 41 2.86 -0.94 15.71
CA LEU A 41 1.92 0.17 15.52
C LEU A 41 1.34 0.22 14.09
N PHE A 42 2.18 -0.02 13.08
CA PHE A 42 1.76 -0.04 11.67
C PHE A 42 1.31 -1.44 11.27
N GLN A 43 0.22 -1.53 10.50
CA GLN A 43 -0.37 -2.80 10.06
C GLN A 43 0.31 -3.38 8.82
N GLU A 44 0.77 -2.53 7.90
CA GLU A 44 1.40 -2.93 6.65
C GLU A 44 2.72 -2.17 6.44
N ARG A 45 3.51 -2.62 5.46
CA ARG A 45 4.64 -1.85 4.94
C ARG A 45 4.14 -0.60 4.20
N PHE A 46 4.98 0.42 4.12
CA PHE A 46 4.68 1.58 3.28
C PHE A 46 4.56 1.16 1.81
N LYS A 47 3.71 1.88 1.07
CA LYS A 47 3.59 1.76 -0.39
C LYS A 47 4.18 3.02 -1.00
N SER A 48 4.84 2.89 -2.15
CA SER A 48 5.46 3.99 -2.86
C SER A 48 5.28 3.81 -4.36
N GLN A 49 5.00 4.91 -5.06
CA GLN A 49 4.93 4.96 -6.52
C GLN A 49 5.82 6.11 -7.01
N PRO A 50 6.68 5.88 -8.02
CA PRO A 50 7.52 6.95 -8.56
C PRO A 50 6.66 8.03 -9.23
N VAL A 51 7.09 9.28 -9.10
CA VAL A 51 6.46 10.45 -9.72
C VAL A 51 7.34 10.91 -10.87
N GLU A 52 6.97 10.53 -12.10
CA GLU A 52 7.84 10.71 -13.27
C GLU A 52 7.38 11.84 -14.21
N SER A 53 6.19 12.39 -14.02
CA SER A 53 5.68 13.50 -14.81
C SER A 53 5.15 14.63 -13.94
N TRP A 54 5.19 15.84 -14.49
CA TRP A 54 4.67 17.04 -13.83
C TRP A 54 3.14 16.98 -13.65
N ASP A 55 2.43 16.48 -14.64
CA ASP A 55 0.96 16.34 -14.56
C ASP A 55 0.59 15.34 -13.44
N TYR A 56 1.29 14.20 -13.36
CA TYR A 56 1.07 13.24 -12.29
C TYR A 56 1.42 13.82 -10.91
N PHE A 57 2.49 14.62 -10.82
CA PHE A 57 2.86 15.34 -9.60
C PHE A 57 1.73 16.26 -9.12
N LEU A 58 1.13 17.06 -10.01
CA LEU A 58 0.04 17.96 -9.66
C LEU A 58 -1.23 17.20 -9.25
N THR A 59 -1.58 16.13 -9.97
CA THR A 59 -2.72 15.26 -9.63
C THR A 59 -2.53 14.62 -8.25
N LEU A 60 -1.33 14.14 -7.94
CA LEU A 60 -1.00 13.55 -6.64
C LEU A 60 -1.01 14.59 -5.51
N LEU A 61 -0.48 15.80 -5.77
CA LEU A 61 -0.49 16.89 -4.79
C LEU A 61 -1.93 17.27 -4.41
N ARG A 62 -2.82 17.38 -5.40
CA ARG A 62 -4.26 17.60 -5.20
C ARG A 62 -4.88 16.48 -4.38
N TYR A 63 -4.63 15.22 -4.74
CA TYR A 63 -5.15 14.07 -4.01
C TYR A 63 -4.74 14.10 -2.53
N ILE A 64 -3.46 14.31 -2.24
CA ILE A 64 -2.95 14.36 -0.85
C ILE A 64 -3.68 15.43 -0.05
N HIS A 65 -3.86 16.62 -0.62
CA HIS A 65 -4.55 17.72 0.05
C HIS A 65 -6.06 17.48 0.20
N GLN A 66 -6.74 16.85 -0.77
CA GLN A 66 -8.17 16.57 -0.69
C GLN A 66 -8.53 15.38 0.21
N ASN A 67 -7.59 14.48 0.51
CA ASN A 67 -7.84 13.28 1.33
C ASN A 67 -8.55 13.54 2.67
N PRO A 68 -8.22 14.59 3.46
CA PRO A 68 -8.93 14.93 4.69
C PRO A 68 -10.41 15.32 4.48
N MET A 69 -10.79 15.82 3.31
CA MET A 69 -12.17 16.23 3.01
C MET A 69 -13.10 15.03 2.83
N LYS A 70 -12.60 13.88 2.35
CA LYS A 70 -13.39 12.69 2.00
C LYS A 70 -14.18 12.09 3.17
N PRO A 71 -13.54 11.74 4.31
CA PRO A 71 -14.26 11.32 5.51
C PRO A 71 -15.04 12.46 6.20
N HIS A 72 -15.21 13.62 5.55
CA HIS A 72 -15.82 14.82 6.11
C HIS A 72 -15.14 15.28 7.41
N LEU A 73 -13.82 15.06 7.54
CA LEU A 73 -13.06 15.47 8.73
C LEU A 73 -13.01 17.00 8.85
N VAL A 74 -13.02 17.69 7.71
CA VAL A 74 -13.00 19.16 7.61
C VAL A 74 -13.90 19.61 6.46
N ALA A 75 -14.48 20.80 6.60
CA ALA A 75 -15.25 21.46 5.54
C ALA A 75 -14.38 22.32 4.62
N ASP A 76 -13.17 22.67 5.06
CA ASP A 76 -12.20 23.47 4.33
C ASP A 76 -10.79 22.89 4.57
N LEU A 77 -9.98 22.85 3.53
CA LEU A 77 -8.61 22.34 3.56
C LEU A 77 -7.73 23.07 4.59
N LYS A 78 -7.96 24.36 4.80
CA LYS A 78 -7.20 25.16 5.78
C LYS A 78 -7.46 24.72 7.23
N ASP A 79 -8.59 24.06 7.47
CA ASP A 79 -8.99 23.61 8.80
C ASP A 79 -8.33 22.30 9.20
N TYR A 80 -7.64 21.62 8.27
CA TYR A 80 -6.90 20.40 8.57
C TYR A 80 -5.44 20.69 8.97
N PRO A 81 -5.09 20.67 10.27
CA PRO A 81 -3.78 21.12 10.74
C PRO A 81 -2.64 20.16 10.37
N TRP A 82 -2.94 18.91 10.02
CA TRP A 82 -1.95 17.87 9.71
C TRP A 82 -1.69 17.73 8.20
N SER A 83 -1.77 18.83 7.45
CA SER A 83 -1.33 18.91 6.06
C SER A 83 -0.45 20.14 5.84
N SER A 84 0.38 20.10 4.81
CA SER A 84 1.19 21.26 4.39
C SER A 84 0.36 22.36 3.72
N TRP A 85 -0.96 22.21 3.54
CA TRP A 85 -1.77 23.22 2.86
C TRP A 85 -1.71 24.59 3.55
N ARG A 86 -1.67 24.58 4.89
CA ARG A 86 -1.52 25.80 5.69
C ARG A 86 -0.17 26.49 5.50
N GLU A 87 0.86 25.75 5.09
CA GLU A 87 2.18 26.33 4.74
C GLU A 87 2.11 27.04 3.39
N TYR A 88 1.43 26.47 2.39
CA TYR A 88 1.19 27.12 1.09
C TYR A 88 0.41 28.44 1.23
N LEU A 89 -0.56 28.48 2.15
CA LEU A 89 -1.34 29.69 2.46
C LEU A 89 -0.57 30.71 3.32
N GLY A 90 0.64 30.39 3.78
CA GLY A 90 1.42 31.25 4.68
C GLY A 90 0.88 31.35 6.10
N ILE A 91 -0.09 30.50 6.48
CA ILE A 91 -0.71 30.46 7.81
C ILE A 91 0.21 29.78 8.84
N SER A 92 0.98 28.78 8.40
CA SER A 92 1.92 28.03 9.24
C SER A 92 3.36 28.40 8.89
N GLN A 93 4.10 28.93 9.86
CA GLN A 93 5.48 29.39 9.70
C GLN A 93 6.34 29.02 10.93
N PRO A 94 7.62 28.62 10.75
CA PRO A 94 8.28 28.35 9.46
C PRO A 94 7.72 27.08 8.79
N PRO A 95 7.84 26.92 7.46
CA PRO A 95 7.33 25.74 6.78
C PRO A 95 8.18 24.51 7.14
N PHE A 96 7.53 23.39 7.45
CA PHE A 96 8.20 22.10 7.60
C PHE A 96 8.50 21.46 6.24
N THR A 97 7.65 21.71 5.24
CA THR A 97 7.76 21.13 3.90
C THR A 97 8.41 22.09 2.90
N SER A 98 8.99 21.53 1.84
CA SER A 98 9.64 22.31 0.77
C SER A 98 8.64 22.93 -0.22
N ILE A 99 7.68 23.73 0.27
CA ILE A 99 6.63 24.36 -0.55
C ILE A 99 7.17 25.18 -1.71
N GLN A 100 8.39 25.73 -1.57
CA GLN A 100 9.06 26.52 -2.61
C GLN A 100 9.39 25.70 -3.86
N THR A 101 9.55 24.38 -3.74
CA THR A 101 9.75 23.49 -4.90
C THR A 101 8.55 23.52 -5.84
N VAL A 102 7.34 23.67 -5.28
CA VAL A 102 6.09 23.77 -6.05
C VAL A 102 5.83 25.20 -6.49
N LEU A 103 5.91 26.17 -5.57
CA LEU A 103 5.60 27.58 -5.83
C LEU A 103 6.52 28.25 -6.87
N ARG A 104 7.69 27.66 -7.16
CA ARG A 104 8.56 28.11 -8.26
C ARG A 104 8.05 27.72 -9.66
N ARG A 105 7.11 26.78 -9.74
CA ARG A 105 6.63 26.18 -11.01
C ARG A 105 5.16 26.49 -11.30
N ILE A 106 4.38 26.79 -10.27
CA ILE A 106 2.95 27.13 -10.37
C ILE A 106 2.63 28.25 -9.38
N ASP A 107 1.85 29.23 -9.80
CA ASP A 107 1.43 30.32 -8.93
C ASP A 107 0.46 29.81 -7.85
N ILE A 108 0.47 30.43 -6.67
CA ILE A 108 -0.40 30.01 -5.57
C ILE A 108 -1.89 30.10 -5.92
N SER A 109 -2.30 31.08 -6.72
CA SER A 109 -3.70 31.23 -7.16
C SER A 109 -4.13 30.09 -8.08
N GLU A 110 -3.25 29.70 -9.02
CA GLU A 110 -3.48 28.58 -9.93
C GLU A 110 -3.46 27.24 -9.19
N LEU A 111 -2.51 27.07 -8.26
CA LEU A 111 -2.42 25.88 -7.41
C LEU A 111 -3.66 25.73 -6.53
N THR A 112 -4.16 26.83 -5.97
CA THR A 112 -5.39 26.84 -5.16
C THR A 112 -6.58 26.41 -5.99
N ALA A 113 -6.76 27.00 -7.18
CA ALA A 113 -7.84 26.61 -8.10
C ALA A 113 -7.74 25.13 -8.51
N LEU A 114 -6.52 24.62 -8.73
CA LEU A 114 -6.28 23.22 -9.03
C LEU A 114 -6.68 22.31 -7.86
N ILE A 115 -6.29 22.65 -6.64
CA ILE A 115 -6.54 21.84 -5.44
C ILE A 115 -7.99 21.89 -5.00
N GLU A 116 -8.69 23.00 -5.23
CA GLU A 116 -10.13 23.12 -4.92
C GLU A 116 -11.02 22.41 -5.94
N LYS A 117 -10.53 22.18 -7.17
CA LYS A 117 -11.28 21.42 -8.18
C LYS A 117 -11.50 19.99 -7.69
N PRO A 118 -12.76 19.53 -7.52
CA PRO A 118 -13.05 18.15 -7.13
C PRO A 118 -12.39 17.16 -8.09
N MET A 119 -11.77 16.13 -7.53
CA MET A 119 -11.31 14.99 -8.32
C MET A 119 -12.51 14.10 -8.67
N ASP A 120 -12.55 13.61 -9.91
CA ASP A 120 -13.48 12.56 -10.28
C ASP A 120 -12.95 11.17 -9.84
N GLU A 121 -13.84 10.17 -9.82
CA GLU A 121 -13.50 8.82 -9.35
C GLU A 121 -12.41 8.17 -10.23
N GLU A 122 -12.35 8.48 -11.53
CA GLU A 122 -11.35 7.93 -12.46
C GLU A 122 -9.95 8.48 -12.20
N GLU A 123 -9.84 9.79 -11.93
CA GLU A 123 -8.58 10.45 -11.54
C GLU A 123 -8.06 9.93 -10.20
N GLU A 124 -8.96 9.54 -9.27
CA GLU A 124 -8.58 8.98 -7.98
C GLU A 124 -8.14 7.52 -8.08
N ASP A 125 -8.90 6.70 -8.83
CA ASP A 125 -8.55 5.31 -9.07
C ASP A 125 -7.20 5.20 -9.81
N GLY A 126 -6.87 6.15 -10.70
CA GLY A 126 -5.56 6.22 -11.34
C GLY A 126 -4.38 6.52 -10.40
N LEU A 127 -4.61 6.85 -9.14
CA LEU A 127 -3.58 7.18 -8.15
C LEU A 127 -3.34 6.03 -7.17
N LEU A 128 -2.07 5.72 -6.92
CA LEU A 128 -1.63 4.64 -6.01
C LEU A 128 -2.02 3.22 -6.45
N ASP A 129 -2.62 3.08 -7.64
CA ASP A 129 -2.88 1.83 -8.37
C ASP A 129 -1.60 1.23 -9.01
N ALA A 130 -0.44 1.40 -8.36
CA ALA A 130 0.78 0.65 -8.66
C ALA A 130 0.89 -0.64 -7.83
N TYR A 131 -0.23 -1.28 -7.53
CA TYR A 131 -0.29 -2.67 -7.97
C TYR A 131 -0.70 -2.57 -9.42
N VAL A 132 0.20 -2.87 -10.36
CA VAL A 132 -0.24 -3.35 -11.67
C VAL A 132 -1.07 -4.61 -11.38
N GLN A 133 -2.35 -4.42 -11.07
CA GLN A 133 -3.37 -5.35 -11.47
C GLN A 133 -3.38 -5.18 -12.98
N PRO A 134 -3.06 -6.21 -13.77
CA PRO A 134 -3.19 -6.14 -15.21
C PRO A 134 -4.57 -5.55 -15.48
N LYS A 135 -4.60 -4.47 -16.27
CA LYS A 135 -5.81 -3.74 -16.69
C LYS A 135 -6.93 -4.75 -16.83
N ALA A 136 -7.93 -4.70 -15.94
CA ALA A 136 -8.96 -5.73 -15.87
C ALA A 136 -9.59 -5.89 -17.27
N MET A 137 -9.19 -6.93 -18.00
CA MET A 137 -10.10 -7.52 -18.96
C MET A 137 -11.23 -8.00 -18.07
N SER A 138 -12.41 -7.38 -18.22
CA SER A 138 -13.60 -7.81 -17.50
C SER A 138 -13.99 -9.18 -18.05
N TYR A 139 -13.35 -10.23 -17.53
CA TYR A 139 -13.72 -11.60 -17.83
C TYR A 139 -15.08 -11.88 -17.19
N ASN A 140 -16.00 -12.43 -17.99
CA ASN A 140 -17.24 -12.97 -17.44
C ASN A 140 -16.92 -14.25 -16.64
N ASN A 141 -17.87 -14.73 -15.83
CA ASN A 141 -17.62 -15.90 -14.96
C ASN A 141 -17.25 -17.16 -15.76
N GLU A 142 -17.74 -17.30 -17.00
CA GLU A 142 -17.47 -18.44 -17.88
C GLU A 142 -16.00 -18.44 -18.33
N GLN A 143 -15.50 -17.30 -18.79
CA GLN A 143 -14.11 -17.11 -19.19
C GLN A 143 -13.12 -17.37 -18.05
N VAL A 144 -13.48 -17.00 -16.81
CA VAL A 144 -12.62 -17.31 -15.65
C VAL A 144 -12.62 -18.81 -15.34
N TRP A 145 -13.74 -19.51 -15.53
CA TRP A 145 -13.81 -20.96 -15.37
C TRP A 145 -13.06 -21.71 -16.47
N ASP A 146 -13.08 -21.23 -17.72
CA ASP A 146 -12.28 -21.79 -18.81
C ASP A 146 -10.78 -21.77 -18.47
N MET A 147 -10.31 -20.68 -17.86
CA MET A 147 -8.92 -20.57 -17.39
C MET A 147 -8.63 -21.56 -16.24
N ILE A 148 -9.52 -21.65 -15.26
CA ILE A 148 -9.34 -22.58 -14.12
C ILE A 148 -9.34 -24.03 -14.63
N GLU A 149 -10.24 -24.38 -15.54
CA GLU A 149 -10.32 -25.71 -16.16
C GLU A 149 -9.07 -26.00 -16.99
N TYR A 150 -8.53 -25.02 -17.71
CA TYR A 150 -7.26 -25.15 -18.42
C TYR A 150 -6.08 -25.50 -17.49
N TYR A 151 -5.98 -24.85 -16.32
CA TYR A 151 -4.85 -25.04 -15.41
C TYR A 151 -4.96 -26.28 -14.51
N CYS A 152 -6.16 -26.76 -14.19
CA CYS A 152 -6.33 -27.87 -13.25
C CYS A 152 -7.47 -28.86 -13.53
N GLY A 153 -8.21 -28.68 -14.64
CA GLY A 153 -9.33 -29.54 -15.02
C GLY A 153 -10.57 -29.40 -14.14
N ALA A 154 -10.60 -28.42 -13.22
CA ALA A 154 -11.78 -28.17 -12.38
C ALA A 154 -12.70 -27.14 -13.05
N ASN A 155 -13.98 -27.49 -13.20
CA ASN A 155 -15.00 -26.61 -13.77
C ASN A 155 -16.10 -26.23 -12.76
N THR A 156 -15.94 -26.65 -11.50
CA THR A 156 -16.83 -26.28 -10.40
C THR A 156 -16.06 -25.89 -9.14
N PRO A 157 -16.65 -25.07 -8.25
CA PRO A 157 -16.02 -24.70 -6.98
C PRO A 157 -15.67 -25.91 -6.12
N SER A 158 -16.55 -26.91 -6.06
CA SER A 158 -16.34 -28.13 -5.28
C SER A 158 -15.15 -28.96 -5.78
N GLN A 159 -15.00 -29.09 -7.11
CA GLN A 159 -13.83 -29.76 -7.69
C GLN A 159 -12.55 -28.98 -7.43
N PHE A 160 -12.59 -27.65 -7.55
CA PHE A 160 -11.44 -26.80 -7.26
C PHE A 160 -11.00 -26.90 -5.80
N GLN A 161 -11.95 -26.91 -4.86
CA GLN A 161 -11.66 -27.04 -3.43
C GLN A 161 -11.18 -28.45 -3.03
N ALA A 162 -11.46 -29.46 -3.84
CA ALA A 162 -10.92 -30.81 -3.65
C ALA A 162 -9.44 -30.94 -4.03
N LEU A 163 -8.87 -29.96 -4.76
CA LEU A 163 -7.44 -29.92 -5.08
C LEU A 163 -6.61 -29.72 -3.81
N SER A 164 -5.34 -30.13 -3.85
CA SER A 164 -4.40 -29.84 -2.77
C SER A 164 -4.20 -28.32 -2.61
N ARG A 165 -3.94 -27.85 -1.38
CA ARG A 165 -3.68 -26.42 -1.12
C ARG A 165 -2.55 -25.82 -2.00
N PRO A 166 -1.44 -26.53 -2.26
CA PRO A 166 -0.41 -26.04 -3.18
C PRO A 166 -0.94 -25.85 -4.61
N GLN A 167 -1.75 -26.79 -5.12
CA GLN A 167 -2.35 -26.67 -6.46
C GLN A 167 -3.36 -25.53 -6.53
N GLN A 168 -4.22 -25.38 -5.51
CA GLN A 168 -5.14 -24.24 -5.43
C GLN A 168 -4.38 -22.91 -5.49
N LYS A 169 -3.30 -22.79 -4.70
CA LYS A 169 -2.47 -21.58 -4.66
C LYS A 169 -1.81 -21.29 -6.01
N HIS A 170 -1.27 -22.31 -6.68
CA HIS A 170 -0.65 -22.18 -7.98
C HIS A 170 -1.64 -21.71 -9.05
N VAL A 171 -2.81 -22.36 -9.14
CA VAL A 171 -3.85 -22.00 -10.13
C VAL A 171 -4.40 -20.60 -9.87
N LEU A 172 -4.67 -20.23 -8.61
CA LEU A 172 -5.11 -18.88 -8.25
C LEU A 172 -4.10 -17.82 -8.69
N TYR A 173 -2.80 -18.10 -8.56
CA TYR A 173 -1.75 -17.22 -9.03
C TYR A 173 -1.73 -17.13 -10.56
N CYS A 174 -1.72 -18.25 -11.28
CA CYS A 174 -1.71 -18.24 -12.74
C CYS A 174 -2.91 -17.49 -13.34
N VAL A 175 -4.11 -17.69 -12.81
CA VAL A 175 -5.32 -16.97 -13.28
C VAL A 175 -5.27 -15.48 -12.90
N HIS A 176 -4.58 -15.13 -11.82
CA HIS A 176 -4.37 -13.73 -11.44
C HIS A 176 -3.43 -12.98 -12.40
N GLU A 177 -2.35 -13.63 -12.85
CA GLU A 177 -1.42 -13.08 -13.83
C GLU A 177 -2.11 -12.75 -15.17
N GLU A 178 -3.18 -13.47 -15.52
CA GLU A 178 -4.04 -13.18 -16.68
C GLU A 178 -4.94 -11.95 -16.49
N GLY A 179 -4.89 -11.29 -15.32
CA GLY A 179 -5.63 -10.08 -14.99
C GLY A 179 -6.92 -10.29 -14.19
N VAL A 180 -7.16 -11.48 -13.64
CA VAL A 180 -8.36 -11.74 -12.82
C VAL A 180 -8.14 -11.27 -11.38
N GLY A 181 -9.00 -10.35 -10.93
CA GLY A 181 -8.90 -9.78 -9.57
C GLY A 181 -9.13 -10.82 -8.44
N PRO A 182 -8.49 -10.65 -7.25
CA PRO A 182 -8.56 -11.61 -6.15
C PRO A 182 -9.98 -11.82 -5.58
N ARG A 183 -10.84 -10.78 -5.66
CA ARG A 183 -12.24 -10.87 -5.24
C ARG A 183 -13.06 -11.79 -6.14
N THR A 184 -12.82 -11.73 -7.45
CA THR A 184 -13.49 -12.59 -8.44
C THR A 184 -13.11 -14.05 -8.22
N LEU A 185 -11.81 -14.31 -8.04
CA LEU A 185 -11.31 -15.64 -7.72
C LEU A 185 -11.89 -16.21 -6.42
N SER A 186 -11.94 -15.41 -5.35
CA SER A 186 -12.56 -15.83 -4.09
C SER A 186 -14.03 -16.18 -4.24
N ARG A 187 -14.78 -15.34 -4.97
CA ARG A 187 -16.21 -15.55 -5.22
C ARG A 187 -16.49 -16.81 -6.05
N LEU A 188 -15.67 -17.10 -7.08
CA LEU A 188 -15.89 -18.23 -7.97
C LEU A 188 -15.39 -19.54 -7.39
N THR A 189 -14.18 -19.57 -6.83
CA THR A 189 -13.58 -20.80 -6.29
C THR A 189 -14.10 -21.17 -4.90
N GLY A 190 -14.75 -20.21 -4.21
CA GLY A 190 -15.16 -20.34 -2.81
C GLY A 190 -13.99 -20.38 -1.82
N VAL A 191 -12.77 -20.11 -2.28
CA VAL A 191 -11.60 -19.97 -1.41
C VAL A 191 -11.71 -18.64 -0.66
N PRO A 192 -11.51 -18.61 0.68
CA PRO A 192 -11.54 -17.38 1.45
C PRO A 192 -10.65 -16.28 0.88
N TYR A 193 -11.17 -15.04 0.83
CA TYR A 193 -10.48 -13.91 0.23
C TYR A 193 -9.07 -13.69 0.78
N SER A 194 -8.87 -13.87 2.09
CA SER A 194 -7.55 -13.75 2.73
C SER A 194 -6.54 -14.78 2.23
N ILE A 195 -6.99 -15.98 1.82
CA ILE A 195 -6.13 -17.01 1.22
C ILE A 195 -5.82 -16.64 -0.23
N VAL A 196 -6.81 -16.19 -0.99
CA VAL A 196 -6.62 -15.75 -2.37
C VAL A 196 -5.67 -14.56 -2.44
N GLN A 197 -5.89 -13.53 -1.62
CA GLN A 197 -5.03 -12.34 -1.54
C GLN A 197 -3.57 -12.69 -1.21
N ARG A 198 -3.35 -13.70 -0.35
CA ARG A 198 -2.00 -14.21 -0.09
C ARG A 198 -1.45 -14.96 -1.29
N ALA A 199 -2.24 -15.81 -1.95
CA ALA A 199 -1.85 -16.58 -3.13
C ALA A 199 -1.45 -15.67 -4.31
N THR A 200 -2.19 -14.59 -4.53
CA THR A 200 -2.01 -13.63 -5.62
C THR A 200 -1.07 -12.47 -5.27
N SER A 201 -0.34 -12.54 -4.17
CA SER A 201 0.62 -11.48 -3.80
C SER A 201 1.96 -11.66 -4.53
N ALA A 202 2.58 -10.55 -4.96
CA ALA A 202 3.90 -10.53 -5.61
C ALA A 202 5.02 -11.20 -4.77
N ALA A 203 4.80 -11.41 -3.47
CA ALA A 203 5.71 -12.16 -2.61
C ALA A 203 5.82 -13.67 -2.98
N ASN A 204 4.83 -14.24 -3.69
CA ASN A 204 4.85 -15.65 -4.11
C ASN A 204 5.56 -15.92 -5.44
N GLU A 205 5.82 -14.91 -6.27
CA GLU A 205 6.59 -15.06 -7.53
C GLU A 205 7.94 -15.77 -7.27
N ARG A 206 8.62 -15.38 -6.19
CA ARG A 206 9.93 -15.92 -5.80
C ARG A 206 9.88 -17.36 -5.27
N LEU A 207 8.74 -17.79 -4.72
CA LEU A 207 8.56 -19.13 -4.14
C LEU A 207 8.16 -20.16 -5.20
N LEU A 208 7.48 -19.74 -6.27
CA LEU A 208 7.08 -20.62 -7.36
C LEU A 208 8.21 -20.82 -8.39
N GLN A 209 9.08 -19.82 -8.60
CA GLN A 209 10.25 -19.95 -9.49
C GLN A 209 11.39 -20.81 -8.91
N SER A 210 11.39 -21.09 -7.61
CA SER A 210 12.48 -21.80 -6.92
C SER A 210 12.28 -23.31 -6.73
N SER A 211 11.19 -23.89 -7.25
CA SER A 211 10.85 -25.32 -7.07
C SER A 211 10.82 -25.79 -5.60
N VAL A 212 10.73 -24.88 -4.64
CA VAL A 212 10.56 -25.23 -3.23
C VAL A 212 9.07 -25.32 -2.96
N ILE A 213 8.58 -26.56 -2.86
CA ILE A 213 7.30 -26.85 -2.22
C ILE A 213 7.42 -26.31 -0.80
N VAL A 214 6.83 -25.15 -0.55
CA VAL A 214 6.74 -24.57 0.79
C VAL A 214 5.82 -25.47 1.59
N SER A 215 6.42 -26.33 2.42
CA SER A 215 5.73 -26.98 3.52
C SER A 215 5.05 -25.91 4.37
N GLU A 216 3.83 -26.19 4.80
CA GLU A 216 3.08 -25.30 5.69
C GLU A 216 3.93 -24.89 6.91
N PRO A 217 3.79 -23.65 7.41
CA PRO A 217 4.48 -23.23 8.61
C PRO A 217 4.02 -24.13 9.75
N THR A 218 4.98 -24.77 10.40
CA THR A 218 4.68 -25.59 11.57
C THR A 218 4.60 -24.68 12.80
N PRO A 219 3.93 -25.08 13.88
CA PRO A 219 3.89 -24.33 15.14
C PRO A 219 5.27 -24.07 15.76
N GLU A 220 6.34 -24.65 15.21
CA GLU A 220 7.73 -24.41 15.60
C GLU A 220 8.33 -23.16 14.94
N ASP A 221 7.68 -22.56 13.93
CA ASP A 221 8.11 -21.30 13.29
C ASP A 221 7.82 -20.04 14.14
N ASP A 222 7.14 -20.19 15.28
CA ASP A 222 7.03 -19.16 16.34
C ASP A 222 8.37 -18.94 17.09
N LEU A 223 9.41 -19.70 16.73
CA LEU A 223 10.79 -19.54 17.20
C LEU A 223 11.67 -18.76 16.21
N PHE A 224 11.10 -17.88 15.37
CA PHE A 224 11.90 -16.88 14.65
C PHE A 224 12.51 -15.91 15.68
N LEU A 225 13.62 -16.37 16.24
CA LEU A 225 14.52 -15.69 17.13
C LEU A 225 14.74 -14.27 16.63
N THR A 226 14.39 -13.34 17.50
CA THR A 226 15.07 -12.07 17.69
C THR A 226 16.54 -12.18 17.26
N CYS A 227 16.91 -11.56 16.13
CA CYS A 227 18.31 -11.34 15.77
C CYS A 227 18.92 -10.21 16.63
N CYS A 228 18.73 -10.28 17.95
CA CYS A 228 19.40 -9.42 18.91
C CYS A 228 20.27 -10.34 19.76
N ASP A 229 21.56 -10.40 19.46
CA ASP A 229 22.54 -10.98 20.38
C ASP A 229 22.42 -10.28 21.73
N GLU A 230 22.21 -11.05 22.80
CA GLU A 230 22.24 -10.57 24.16
C GLU A 230 23.68 -10.12 24.50
N GLY A 231 23.99 -8.84 24.32
CA GLY A 231 25.23 -8.28 24.86
C GLY A 231 25.87 -7.06 24.18
N THR A 232 25.36 -6.56 23.06
CA THR A 232 26.05 -5.48 22.30
C THR A 232 25.22 -4.22 22.07
N PHE A 233 24.29 -3.90 22.98
CA PHE A 233 23.70 -2.56 23.01
C PHE A 233 24.35 -1.75 24.14
N ASP A 234 25.22 -0.82 23.76
CA ASP A 234 25.58 0.28 24.63
C ASP A 234 24.31 1.03 25.01
N LYS A 235 24.11 1.23 26.32
CA LYS A 235 23.04 2.07 26.86
C LYS A 235 23.18 3.47 26.27
N TYR A 236 22.25 3.86 25.40
CA TYR A 236 22.11 5.26 25.00
C TYR A 236 21.61 6.10 26.18
N PRO A 237 22.08 7.35 26.31
CA PRO A 237 21.97 8.13 27.53
C PRO A 237 20.52 8.52 27.83
N GLU A 238 20.19 8.43 29.11
CA GLU A 238 18.91 8.85 29.69
C GLU A 238 18.71 10.36 29.48
N TYR A 239 17.62 10.73 28.80
CA TYR A 239 17.02 12.07 28.84
C TYR A 239 15.50 11.93 28.96
#